data_AF-A0A538PRS4-F1
#
_entry.id   AF-A0A538PRS4-F1
#
_cell.length_a   1.000
_cell.length_b   1.000
_cell.length_c   1.000
_cell.angle_alpha   90.00
_cell.angle_beta   90.00
_cell.angle_gamma   90.00
#
_symmetry.space_group_name_H-M   'P 1'
#
loop_
_entity.id
_entity.type
_entity.pdbx_description
1 polymer ?
#
loop_
_entity_poly.entity_id
_entity_poly.type
_entity_poly.pdbx_seq_one_letter_code
_entity_poly.pdbx_strand_id
1 'polypeptide(L)'
;MAGQRRALSMPRAPGRIAADGVRASAEALVAALRAPHVDHEIAESLTHPFHSYPARMHPATARVLVELVGGGAGPGAPLVDPFCGSGTVL
;
A
#
# COMPACT_ATOMS: atom_id res chain seq x y z
N MET A 1 2.89 -11.06 -34.75
CA MET A 1 2.23 -10.33 -33.63
C MET A 1 2.91 -10.74 -32.34
N ALA A 2 3.71 -9.87 -31.74
CA ALA A 2 4.44 -10.20 -30.52
C ALA A 2 3.46 -10.23 -29.34
N GLY A 3 3.22 -11.42 -28.79
CA GLY A 3 2.40 -11.60 -27.59
C GLY A 3 3.08 -10.92 -26.40
N GLN A 4 2.36 -10.04 -25.72
CA GLN A 4 2.86 -9.34 -24.54
C GLN A 4 3.22 -10.37 -23.46
N ARG A 5 4.52 -10.53 -23.17
CA ARG A 5 5.00 -11.38 -22.07
C ARG A 5 4.78 -10.62 -20.77
N ARG A 6 3.85 -11.08 -19.93
CA ARG A 6 3.57 -10.49 -18.62
C ARG A 6 3.73 -11.53 -17.52
N ALA A 7 4.34 -11.12 -16.40
CA ALA A 7 4.56 -12.00 -15.25
C ALA A 7 3.23 -12.48 -14.65
N LEU A 8 3.11 -13.79 -14.41
CA LEU A 8 1.93 -14.44 -13.82
C LEU A 8 1.80 -14.22 -12.31
N SER A 9 2.78 -13.56 -11.68
CA SER A 9 2.84 -13.31 -10.23
C SER A 9 1.94 -12.17 -9.75
N MET A 10 1.37 -11.38 -10.66
CA MET A 10 0.48 -10.27 -10.32
C MET A 10 -0.99 -10.72 -10.46
N PRO A 11 -1.82 -10.65 -9.41
CA PRO A 11 -3.24 -10.98 -9.49
C PRO A 11 -3.93 -10.18 -10.61
N ARG A 12 -4.78 -10.85 -11.40
CA ARG A 12 -5.46 -10.26 -12.56
C ARG A 12 -6.53 -9.23 -12.21
N ALA A 13 -7.00 -9.23 -10.97
CA ALA A 13 -8.07 -8.37 -10.49
C ALA A 13 -7.93 -8.08 -9.00
N PRO A 14 -8.59 -7.00 -8.54
CA PRO A 14 -9.14 -6.79 -7.23
C PRO A 14 -9.25 -8.04 -6.36
N GLY A 15 -8.37 -8.32 -5.39
CA GLY A 15 -8.71 -9.32 -4.38
C GLY A 15 -9.99 -8.89 -3.65
N ARG A 16 -10.87 -9.84 -3.27
CA ARG A 16 -12.00 -9.49 -2.40
C ARG A 16 -11.45 -9.09 -1.03
N ILE A 17 -11.85 -7.91 -0.54
CA ILE A 17 -11.54 -7.47 0.83
C ILE A 17 -12.66 -7.93 1.75
N ALA A 18 -12.34 -8.82 2.69
CA ALA A 18 -13.20 -9.13 3.83
C ALA A 18 -12.73 -8.29 5.03
N ALA A 19 -13.67 -7.81 5.83
CA ALA A 19 -13.38 -6.97 7.00
C ALA A 19 -14.22 -7.42 8.19
N ASP A 20 -13.62 -7.44 9.37
CA ASP A 20 -14.24 -7.78 10.65
C ASP A 20 -13.69 -6.90 11.78
N GLY A 21 -14.17 -7.12 13.02
CA GLY A 21 -13.69 -6.41 14.20
C GLY A 21 -14.32 -5.02 14.41
N VAL A 22 -13.56 -4.11 15.02
CA VAL A 22 -14.03 -2.75 15.36
C VAL A 22 -14.27 -1.95 14.09
N ARG A 23 -15.51 -1.47 13.90
CA ARG A 23 -15.95 -0.80 12.66
C ARG A 23 -15.01 0.32 12.21
N ALA A 24 -14.67 1.25 13.10
CA ALA A 24 -13.83 2.40 12.73
C ALA A 24 -12.44 1.98 12.23
N SER A 25 -11.81 1.01 12.90
CA SER A 25 -10.53 0.45 12.48
C SER A 25 -10.66 -0.34 11.16
N ALA A 26 -11.70 -1.17 11.03
CA ALA A 26 -11.94 -1.96 9.84
C ALA A 26 -12.15 -1.08 8.60
N GLU A 27 -12.97 -0.03 8.70
CA GLU A 27 -13.21 0.92 7.62
C GLU A 27 -11.93 1.64 7.18
N ALA A 28 -11.12 2.10 8.14
CA ALA A 28 -9.84 2.75 7.85
C ALA A 28 -8.83 1.80 7.17
N LEU A 29 -8.75 0.54 7.61
CA LEU A 29 -7.89 -0.47 7.01
C LEU A 29 -8.35 -0.84 5.59
N VAL A 30 -9.67 -0.96 5.37
CA VAL A 30 -10.23 -1.16 4.03
C VAL A 30 -9.90 0.02 3.10
N ALA A 31 -9.95 1.26 3.59
CA ALA A 31 -9.56 2.43 2.82
C ALA A 31 -8.06 2.37 2.43
N ALA A 32 -7.18 2.00 3.36
CA ALA A 32 -5.75 1.83 3.09
C ALA A 32 -5.45 0.76 2.03
N LEU A 33 -6.20 -0.36 2.04
CA LEU A 33 -6.08 -1.41 1.02
C LEU A 33 -6.60 -0.98 -0.35
N ARG A 34 -7.54 -0.02 -0.41
CA ARG A 34 -8.08 0.51 -1.68
C ARG A 34 -7.27 1.66 -2.25
N ALA A 35 -6.49 2.37 -1.44
CA ALA A 35 -5.70 3.53 -1.85
C ALA A 35 -4.83 3.30 -3.10
N PRO A 36 -4.16 2.14 -3.29
CA PRO A 36 -3.37 1.88 -4.50
C PRO A 36 -4.17 1.84 -5.81
N HIS A 37 -5.48 1.57 -5.74
CA HIS A 37 -6.32 1.48 -6.94
C HIS A 37 -6.75 2.85 -7.48
N VAL A 38 -6.63 3.89 -6.67
CA VAL A 38 -6.98 5.27 -7.02
C VAL A 38 -5.75 6.18 -7.08
N ASP A 39 -4.59 5.67 -6.68
CA ASP A 39 -3.32 6.36 -6.79
C ASP A 39 -2.75 6.21 -8.20
N HIS A 40 -2.87 7.27 -8.99
CA HIS A 40 -2.42 7.33 -10.38
C HIS A 40 -0.92 7.67 -10.50
N GLU A 41 -0.27 8.20 -9.47
CA GLU A 41 1.13 8.65 -9.55
C GLU A 41 2.12 7.49 -9.69
N ILE A 42 1.88 6.37 -9.00
CA ILE A 42 2.71 5.16 -9.12
C ILE A 42 2.50 4.47 -10.47
N ALA A 43 1.28 4.50 -11.02
CA ALA A 43 0.96 3.90 -12.31
C ALA A 43 1.70 4.57 -13.48
N GLU A 44 2.04 5.85 -13.34
CA GLU A 44 2.77 6.64 -14.34
C GLU A 44 4.29 6.66 -14.12
N SER A 45 4.78 6.14 -12.99
CA SER A 45 6.22 5.97 -12.77
C SER A 45 6.75 4.86 -13.71
N LEU A 46 7.39 5.27 -14.80
CA LEU A 46 7.97 4.43 -15.87
C LEU A 46 9.11 3.49 -15.40
N THR A 47 9.20 3.15 -14.11
CA THR A 47 10.34 2.49 -13.46
C THR A 47 10.04 1.10 -12.89
N HIS A 48 8.94 0.43 -13.27
CA HIS A 48 8.71 -0.96 -12.87
C HIS A 48 9.03 -1.98 -13.98
N PRO A 49 10.03 -2.87 -13.78
CA PRO A 49 9.92 -3.91 -12.75
C PRO A 49 11.26 -4.34 -12.11
N PHE A 50 11.91 -3.50 -11.31
CA PHE A 50 12.98 -3.94 -10.40
C PHE A 50 12.72 -3.41 -8.99
N HIS A 51 11.61 -3.83 -8.37
CA HIS A 51 11.51 -3.76 -6.92
C HIS A 51 12.35 -4.92 -6.36
N SER A 52 13.45 -4.59 -5.72
CA SER A 52 14.36 -5.56 -5.08
C SER A 52 13.72 -6.29 -3.89
N TYR A 53 12.57 -5.82 -3.38
CA TYR A 53 11.89 -6.41 -2.24
C TYR A 53 10.57 -7.08 -2.65
N PRO A 54 10.48 -8.43 -2.59
CA PRO A 54 9.22 -9.12 -2.82
C PRO A 54 8.18 -8.67 -1.77
N ALA A 55 6.95 -8.40 -2.20
CA ALA A 55 5.84 -7.93 -1.36
C ALA A 55 6.03 -6.54 -0.70
N ARG A 56 6.80 -5.63 -1.33
CA ARG A 56 6.84 -4.21 -0.92
C ARG A 56 5.42 -3.61 -0.81
N MET A 57 5.14 -2.94 0.30
CA MET A 57 3.91 -2.17 0.51
C MET A 57 3.83 -0.99 -0.49
N HIS A 58 2.63 -0.71 -1.00
CA HIS A 58 2.38 0.43 -1.88
C HIS A 58 2.42 1.75 -1.09
N PRO A 59 3.05 2.84 -1.60
CA PRO A 59 3.14 4.12 -0.89
C PRO A 59 1.78 4.72 -0.50
N ALA A 60 0.77 4.65 -1.38
CA ALA A 60 -0.60 5.08 -1.05
C ALA A 60 -1.19 4.36 0.18
N THR A 61 -0.95 3.05 0.32
CA THR A 61 -1.38 2.31 1.50
C THR A 61 -0.65 2.80 2.74
N ALA A 62 0.67 2.97 2.66
CA ALA A 62 1.47 3.45 3.80
C ALA A 62 0.99 4.83 4.26
N ARG A 63 0.73 5.75 3.34
CA ARG A 63 0.22 7.09 3.65
C ARG A 63 -1.04 7.08 4.51
N VAL A 64 -2.06 6.32 4.10
CA VAL A 64 -3.32 6.22 4.85
C VAL A 64 -3.09 5.65 6.26
N LEU A 65 -2.20 4.66 6.40
CA LEU A 65 -1.88 4.08 7.70
C LEU A 65 -1.12 5.05 8.61
N VAL A 66 -0.18 5.83 8.07
CA VAL A 66 0.55 6.86 8.83
C VAL A 66 -0.41 7.93 9.34
N GLU A 67 -1.31 8.41 8.49
CA GLU A 67 -2.34 9.39 8.87
C GLU A 67 -3.29 8.84 9.94
N LEU A 68 -3.67 7.55 9.83
CA LEU A 68 -4.53 6.87 10.81
C LEU A 68 -3.86 6.76 12.20
N VAL A 69 -2.61 6.31 12.25
CA VAL A 69 -1.87 6.09 13.50
C VAL A 69 -1.40 7.42 14.12
N GLY A 70 -1.01 8.36 13.27
CA GLY A 70 -0.54 9.69 13.66
C GLY A 70 -1.66 10.69 13.94
N GLY A 71 -2.94 10.35 13.73
CA GLY A 71 -4.10 11.21 13.92
C GLY A 71 -4.30 11.64 15.36
N GLY A 72 -3.56 12.67 15.79
CA GLY A 72 -3.54 13.17 17.17
C GLY A 72 -2.12 13.36 17.72
N ALA A 73 -1.10 12.87 17.00
CA ALA A 73 0.29 13.12 17.30
C ALA A 73 0.71 14.49 16.76
N GLY A 74 1.53 15.21 17.52
CA GLY A 74 2.09 16.49 17.08
C GLY A 74 3.16 16.30 15.99
N PRO A 75 3.54 17.37 15.25
CA PRO A 75 4.67 17.33 14.33
C PRO A 75 5.93 16.81 15.03
N GLY A 76 6.64 15.88 14.39
CA GLY A 76 7.86 15.28 14.92
C GLY A 76 7.64 14.18 15.97
N ALA A 77 6.39 13.79 16.25
CA ALA A 77 6.12 12.62 17.06
C ALA A 77 6.70 11.35 16.40
N PRO A 78 7.30 10.44 17.18
CA PRO A 78 7.91 9.24 16.63
C PRO A 78 6.85 8.28 16.09
N LEU A 79 7.11 7.73 14.90
CA LEU A 79 6.37 6.62 14.32
C LEU A 79 7.28 5.40 14.24
N VAL A 80 6.80 4.24 14.68
CA VAL A 80 7.57 3.00 14.69
C VAL A 80 6.89 1.96 13.81
N ASP A 81 7.60 1.51 12.78
CA ASP A 81 7.29 0.27 12.05
C ASP A 81 8.34 -0.79 12.38
N PRO A 82 8.01 -1.77 13.25
CA PRO A 82 8.97 -2.80 13.66
C PRO A 82 9.27 -3.82 12.55
N PHE A 83 8.58 -3.74 11.42
CA PHE A 83 8.72 -4.63 10.26
C PHE A 83 8.98 -3.84 8.97
N CYS A 84 9.74 -2.76 9.07
CA CYS A 84 9.84 -1.73 8.02
C CYS A 84 10.30 -2.21 6.64
N GLY A 85 10.90 -3.40 6.53
CA GLY A 85 11.18 -4.05 5.24
C GLY A 85 11.88 -3.12 4.26
N SER A 86 11.19 -2.77 3.17
CA SER A 86 11.73 -1.87 2.13
C SER A 86 11.71 -0.38 2.48
N GLY A 87 11.35 -0.02 3.71
CA GLY A 87 11.29 1.33 4.25
C GLY A 87 10.12 2.17 3.77
N THR A 88 9.03 1.61 3.23
CA THR A 88 7.95 2.42 2.63
C THR A 88 7.26 3.36 3.64
N VAL A 89 7.30 3.02 4.93
CA VAL A 89 6.70 3.81 6.02
C VAL A 89 7.63 4.96 6.48
N LEU A 90 8.91 4.94 6.10
CA LEU A 90 9.93 5.93 6.49
C LEU A 90 10.09 7.01 5.41
#